data_AF-A0A1H6XAZ3-F1
#
_entry.id   AF-A0A1H6XAZ3-F1
#
_cell.length_a   1.000
_cell.length_b   1.000
_cell.length_c   1.000
_cell.angle_alpha   90.00
_cell.angle_beta   90.00
_cell.angle_gamma   90.00
#
_symmetry.space_group_name_H-M   'P 1'
#
loop_
_entity.id
_entity.type
_entity.pdbx_description
1 polymer ?
#
loop_
_entity_poly.entity_id
_entity_poly.type
_entity_poly.pdbx_seq_one_letter_code
_entity_poly.pdbx_strand_id
1 'polypeptide(L)'
;MATLEIECPTCGELLELSAEERREFEVGDLLVCSSCETEMEITVNGPGDEFELALVDYSQFVQCPSCGEDFEVSQDMLDSAPVIESVDGVSVSVVECPHCLARIELELEETGA
;
A
#
# COMPACT_ATOMS: atom_id res chain seq x y z
N MET A 1 9.59 -11.19 -30.04
CA MET A 1 9.81 -10.41 -28.81
C MET A 1 8.73 -10.87 -27.87
N ALA A 2 9.08 -11.51 -26.76
CA ALA A 2 8.07 -11.97 -25.80
C ALA A 2 7.70 -10.78 -24.92
N THR A 3 6.52 -10.23 -25.15
CA THR A 3 5.86 -9.25 -24.29
C THR A 3 5.05 -10.03 -23.26
N LEU A 4 5.18 -9.65 -22.00
CA LEU A 4 4.36 -10.20 -20.93
C LEU A 4 3.13 -9.32 -20.75
N GLU A 5 1.96 -9.94 -20.68
CA GLU A 5 0.67 -9.27 -20.52
C GLU A 5 0.17 -9.55 -19.10
N ILE A 6 -0.02 -8.50 -18.30
CA ILE A 6 -0.50 -8.59 -16.91
C ILE A 6 -1.73 -7.70 -16.76
N GLU A 7 -2.77 -8.19 -16.10
CA GLU A 7 -3.96 -7.39 -15.83
C GLU A 7 -3.77 -6.57 -14.54
N CYS A 8 -4.03 -5.26 -14.61
CA CYS A 8 -4.02 -4.39 -13.45
C CYS A 8 -5.17 -4.79 -12.49
N PRO A 9 -4.88 -5.18 -11.24
CA PRO A 9 -5.92 -5.65 -10.31
C PRO A 9 -6.91 -4.55 -9.89
N THR A 10 -6.57 -3.27 -10.08
CA THR A 10 -7.46 -2.14 -9.74
C THR A 10 -8.47 -1.84 -10.83
N CYS A 11 -8.02 -1.66 -12.07
CA CYS A 11 -8.87 -1.19 -13.18
C CYS A 11 -9.10 -2.22 -14.30
N GLY A 12 -8.40 -3.36 -14.28
CA GLY A 12 -8.47 -4.38 -15.31
C GLY A 12 -7.74 -4.01 -16.62
N GLU A 13 -6.93 -2.95 -16.61
CA GLU A 13 -6.11 -2.56 -17.78
C GLU A 13 -5.03 -3.60 -18.05
N LEU A 14 -4.79 -3.93 -19.32
CA LEU A 14 -3.72 -4.84 -19.71
C LEU A 14 -2.39 -4.08 -19.77
N LEU A 15 -1.47 -4.42 -18.89
CA LEU A 15 -0.11 -3.91 -18.83
C LEU A 15 0.79 -4.80 -19.70
N GLU A 16 1.38 -4.21 -20.73
CA GLU A 16 2.31 -4.91 -21.64
C GLU A 16 3.75 -4.55 -21.28
N LEU A 17 4.53 -5.54 -20.81
CA LEU A 17 5.92 -5.35 -20.44
C LEU A 17 6.87 -6.12 -21.36
N SER A 18 7.80 -5.40 -21.97
CA SER A 18 8.83 -5.99 -22.81
C SER A 18 9.88 -6.72 -21.97
N ALA A 19 10.58 -7.69 -22.56
CA ALA A 19 11.69 -8.36 -21.91
C ALA A 19 12.87 -7.43 -21.56
N GLU A 20 12.98 -6.27 -22.21
CA GLU A 20 13.97 -5.24 -21.89
C GLU A 20 13.55 -4.48 -20.62
N GLU A 21 12.31 -4.01 -20.55
CA GLU A 21 11.75 -3.32 -19.39
C GLU A 21 11.80 -4.19 -18.13
N ARG A 22 11.42 -5.47 -18.23
CA ARG A 22 11.48 -6.40 -17.09
C ARG A 22 12.89 -6.65 -16.57
N ARG A 23 13.94 -6.39 -17.35
CA ARG A 23 15.32 -6.48 -16.88
C ARG A 23 15.78 -5.22 -16.13
N GLU A 24 15.06 -4.13 -16.29
CA GLU A 24 15.33 -2.88 -15.59
C GLU A 24 14.68 -2.88 -14.19
N PHE A 25 13.59 -3.64 -14.02
CA PHE A 25 12.90 -3.79 -12.75
C PHE A 25 13.52 -4.86 -11.83
N GLU A 26 13.61 -4.58 -10.54
CA GLU A 26 13.98 -5.54 -9.50
C GLU A 26 12.78 -5.87 -8.60
N VAL A 27 12.90 -6.93 -7.79
CA VAL A 27 11.88 -7.22 -6.76
C VAL A 27 11.92 -6.11 -5.72
N GLY A 28 10.76 -5.53 -5.42
CA GLY A 28 10.60 -4.33 -4.59
C GLY A 28 10.54 -3.01 -5.37
N ASP A 29 10.72 -3.02 -6.70
CA ASP A 29 10.44 -1.84 -7.52
C ASP A 29 8.93 -1.59 -7.63
N LEU A 30 8.59 -0.31 -7.84
CA LEU A 30 7.23 0.15 -8.04
C LEU A 30 6.91 0.32 -9.53
N LEU A 31 5.84 -0.34 -9.96
CA LEU A 31 5.26 -0.22 -11.29
C LEU A 31 3.95 0.55 -11.21
N VAL A 32 3.85 1.65 -11.95
CA VAL A 32 2.66 2.50 -11.95
C VAL A 32 1.80 2.16 -13.16
N CYS A 33 0.51 1.87 -12.92
CA CYS A 33 -0.44 1.69 -14.00
C CYS A 33 -0.68 3.04 -14.71
N SER A 34 -0.44 3.11 -16.01
CA SER A 34 -0.66 4.33 -16.81
C SER A 34 -2.12 4.78 -16.89
N SER A 35 -3.07 3.90 -16.54
CA SER A 35 -4.52 4.13 -16.70
C SER A 35 -5.18 4.63 -15.41
N CYS A 36 -4.88 4.00 -14.28
CA CYS A 36 -5.44 4.36 -12.97
C CYS A 36 -4.44 4.97 -12.00
N GLU A 37 -3.18 5.16 -12.41
CA GLU A 37 -2.09 5.71 -11.61
C GLU A 37 -1.82 4.92 -10.31
N THR A 38 -2.35 3.69 -10.20
CA THR A 38 -2.09 2.80 -9.07
C THR A 38 -0.67 2.29 -9.14
N GLU A 39 0.05 2.39 -8.02
CA GLU A 39 1.40 1.87 -7.87
C GLU A 39 1.33 0.44 -7.31
N MET A 40 2.11 -0.45 -7.91
CA MET A 40 2.15 -1.87 -7.60
C MET A 40 3.59 -2.27 -7.37
N GLU A 41 3.85 -3.02 -6.30
CA GLU A 41 5.18 -3.55 -6.00
C GLU A 41 5.41 -4.84 -6.79
N ILE A 42 6.59 -4.95 -7.39
CA ILE A 42 7.03 -6.18 -8.06
C ILE A 42 7.49 -7.18 -7.01
N THR A 43 6.73 -8.25 -6.82
CA THR A 43 7.03 -9.29 -5.82
C THR A 43 7.80 -10.48 -6.39
N VAL A 44 7.64 -10.73 -7.70
CA VAL A 44 8.37 -11.77 -8.43
C VAL A 44 8.82 -11.24 -9.78
N ASN A 45 10.11 -11.43 -10.09
CA ASN A 45 10.68 -11.17 -11.42
C ASN A 45 11.62 -12.33 -11.82
N GLY A 46 11.04 -13.39 -12.36
CA GLY A 46 11.72 -14.62 -12.76
C GLY A 46 12.11 -14.67 -14.25
N PRO A 47 13.01 -15.60 -14.62
CA PRO A 47 13.42 -15.76 -16.02
C PRO A 47 12.29 -16.38 -16.87
N GLY A 48 11.55 -15.55 -17.60
CA GLY A 48 10.50 -16.02 -18.53
C GLY A 48 9.22 -15.21 -18.41
N ASP A 49 8.10 -15.88 -18.14
CA ASP A 49 6.77 -15.30 -17.90
C ASP A 49 6.40 -15.27 -16.41
N GLU A 50 7.35 -15.57 -15.53
CA GLU A 50 7.19 -15.51 -14.08
C GLU A 50 7.35 -14.05 -13.62
N PHE A 51 6.24 -13.32 -13.49
CA PHE A 51 6.22 -11.96 -12.97
C PHE A 51 4.94 -11.74 -12.17
N GLU A 52 5.07 -11.27 -10.93
CA GLU A 52 3.94 -11.03 -10.04
C GLU A 52 3.99 -9.61 -9.47
N LEU A 53 2.82 -9.00 -9.38
CA LEU A 53 2.60 -7.67 -8.84
C LEU A 53 1.71 -7.77 -7.60
N ALA A 54 2.06 -7.05 -6.54
CA ALA A 54 1.20 -6.81 -5.40
C ALA A 54 0.75 -5.34 -5.39
N LEU A 55 -0.50 -5.10 -4.99
CA LEU A 55 -0.97 -3.73 -4.79
C LEU A 55 -0.23 -3.12 -3.60
N VAL A 56 0.34 -1.93 -3.79
CA VAL A 56 0.81 -1.13 -2.67
C VAL A 56 -0.42 -0.49 -2.05
N ASP A 57 -0.76 -0.93 -0.84
CA ASP A 57 -1.96 -0.48 -0.16
C ASP A 57 -1.71 0.91 0.47
N TYR A 58 -1.78 1.97 -0.34
CA TYR A 58 -1.69 3.36 0.15
C TYR A 58 -2.88 3.76 1.02
N SER A 59 -3.89 2.88 1.17
CA SER A 59 -5.03 3.10 2.06
C SER A 59 -4.62 3.19 3.53
N GLN A 60 -3.37 2.83 3.84
CA GLN A 60 -2.81 2.93 5.18
C GLN A 60 -2.12 4.28 5.47
N PHE A 61 -2.06 5.24 4.53
CA PHE A 61 -1.40 6.51 4.80
C PHE A 61 -2.34 7.48 5.52
N VAL A 62 -1.92 7.96 6.68
CA VAL A 62 -2.64 8.99 7.45
C VAL A 62 -1.79 10.25 7.51
N GLN A 63 -2.41 11.40 7.27
CA GLN A 63 -1.75 12.68 7.50
C GLN A 63 -1.78 13.03 8.98
N CYS A 64 -0.62 13.26 9.58
CA CYS A 64 -0.53 13.68 10.97
C CYS A 64 -1.11 15.10 11.13
N PRO A 65 -2.14 15.32 11.98
CA PRO A 65 -2.69 16.66 12.21
C PRO A 65 -1.73 17.59 12.97
N SER A 66 -0.68 17.05 13.60
CA SER A 66 0.30 17.83 14.37
C SER A 66 1.45 18.36 13.51
N CYS A 67 1.99 17.58 12.58
CA CYS A 67 3.12 18.00 11.73
C CYS A 67 2.76 18.18 10.25
N GLY A 68 1.61 17.67 9.81
CA GLY A 68 1.14 17.74 8.42
C GLY A 68 1.81 16.75 7.47
N GLU A 69 2.65 15.86 7.99
CA GLU A 69 3.33 14.82 7.19
C GLU A 69 2.43 13.59 7.05
N ASP A 70 2.39 13.02 5.85
CA ASP A 70 1.84 11.67 5.62
C ASP A 70 2.79 10.60 6.16
N PHE A 71 2.22 9.57 6.77
CA PHE A 71 2.97 8.40 7.20
C PHE A 71 2.14 7.15 6.98
N GLU A 72 2.82 6.05 6.65
CA GLU A 72 2.21 4.75 6.50
C GLU A 72 1.83 4.17 7.87
N VAL A 73 0.60 3.70 8.00
CA VAL A 73 0.08 2.99 9.17
C VAL A 73 0.12 1.49 8.88
N SER A 74 1.27 0.86 9.07
CA SER A 74 1.38 -0.58 8.83
C SER A 74 0.54 -1.39 9.85
N GLN A 75 0.12 -2.59 9.49
CA GLN A 75 -0.65 -3.49 10.38
C GLN A 75 0.05 -3.79 11.72
N ASP A 76 1.38 -3.90 11.73
CA ASP A 76 2.18 -4.08 12.96
C ASP A 76 2.01 -2.91 13.94
N MET A 77 1.93 -1.69 13.40
CA MET A 77 1.74 -0.47 14.15
C MET A 77 0.35 -0.43 14.79
N LEU A 78 -0.67 -0.92 14.08
CA LEU A 78 -2.04 -1.05 14.59
C LEU A 78 -2.17 -2.15 15.65
N ASP A 79 -1.48 -3.29 15.48
CA ASP A 79 -1.49 -4.40 16.44
C ASP A 79 -0.79 -4.05 17.75
N SER A 80 0.33 -3.30 17.67
CA SER A 80 1.05 -2.79 18.84
C SER A 80 0.39 -1.57 19.48
N ALA A 81 -0.48 -0.86 18.76
CA ALA A 81 -1.10 0.36 19.24
C ALA A 81 -2.21 0.06 20.26
N PRO A 82 -2.28 0.82 21.37
CA PRO A 82 -3.36 0.67 22.32
C PRO A 82 -4.70 1.09 21.69
N VAL A 83 -5.69 0.21 21.77
CA VAL A 83 -7.08 0.48 21.39
C VAL A 83 -7.84 1.00 22.60
N ILE A 84 -8.51 2.14 22.45
CA ILE A 84 -9.35 2.76 23.48
C ILE A 84 -10.76 2.98 22.97
N GLU A 85 -11.73 2.97 23.89
CA GLU A 85 -13.10 3.37 23.59
C GLU A 85 -13.21 4.88 23.68
N SER A 86 -13.53 5.52 22.56
CA SER A 86 -13.70 6.96 22.46
C SER A 86 -15.01 7.40 23.13
N VAL A 87 -15.16 8.71 23.36
CA VAL A 87 -16.32 9.25 24.10
C VAL A 87 -17.68 8.99 23.42
N ASP A 88 -17.68 8.70 22.13
CA ASP A 88 -18.86 8.37 21.32
C ASP A 88 -19.15 6.84 21.27
N GLY A 89 -18.37 6.02 21.99
CA GLY A 89 -18.49 4.56 22.00
C GLY A 89 -17.83 3.87 20.79
N VAL A 90 -16.99 4.60 20.05
CA VAL A 90 -16.24 4.08 18.89
C VAL A 90 -14.87 3.56 19.36
N SER A 91 -14.45 2.40 18.87
CA SER A 91 -13.11 1.86 19.14
C SER A 91 -12.08 2.57 18.26
N VAL A 92 -11.09 3.21 18.89
CA VAL A 92 -10.01 3.92 18.20
C VAL A 92 -8.65 3.34 18.57
N SER A 93 -7.77 3.17 17.59
CA SER A 93 -6.38 2.80 17.80
C SER A 93 -5.52 4.05 17.93
N VAL A 94 -4.69 4.11 18.99
CA VAL A 94 -3.83 5.27 19.25
C VAL A 94 -2.42 4.99 18.76
N VAL A 95 -2.08 5.51 17.58
CA VAL A 95 -0.75 5.38 16.99
C VAL A 95 0.10 6.62 17.27
N GLU A 96 1.42 6.48 17.28
CA GLU A 96 2.36 7.61 17.44
C GLU A 96 2.99 7.97 16.10
N CYS A 97 2.86 9.23 15.68
CA CYS A 97 3.49 9.70 14.45
C CYS A 97 5.01 9.49 14.50
N PRO A 98 5.64 8.83 13.53
CA PRO A 98 7.09 8.60 13.56
C PRO A 98 7.92 9.89 13.41
N HIS A 99 7.31 10.97 12.88
CA HIS A 99 8.00 12.25 12.64
C HIS A 99 8.03 13.15 13.87
N CYS A 100 6.89 13.26 14.58
CA CYS A 100 6.72 14.20 15.68
C CYS A 100 6.33 13.55 17.01
N LEU A 101 6.12 12.23 17.02
CA LEU A 101 5.67 11.45 18.19
C LEU A 101 4.34 11.92 18.77
N ALA A 102 3.54 12.66 17.98
CA ALA A 102 2.18 13.02 18.36
C ALA A 102 1.30 11.77 18.35
N ARG A 103 0.45 11.63 19.37
CA ARG A 103 -0.56 10.57 19.43
C ARG A 103 -1.72 10.91 18.50
N ILE A 104 -2.10 9.96 17.66
CA ILE A 104 -3.15 10.09 16.67
C ILE A 104 -4.16 8.99 16.94
N GLU A 105 -5.42 9.37 17.09
CA GLU A 105 -6.53 8.45 17.26
C GLU A 105 -7.08 8.10 15.88
N LEU A 106 -6.95 6.83 15.49
CA LEU A 106 -7.46 6.29 14.24
C LEU A 106 -8.73 5.50 14.52
N GLU A 107 -9.81 5.86 13.86
CA GLU A 107 -11.04 5.08 13.89
C GLU A 107 -10.79 3.72 13.23
N LEU A 108 -11.04 2.65 13.98
CA LEU A 108 -11.01 1.30 13.41
C LEU A 108 -12.37 1.06 12.78
N GLU A 109 -12.46 1.08 11.45
CA GLU A 109 -13.64 0.59 10.76
C GLU A 109 -13.76 -0.92 11.06
N GLU A 110 -14.74 -1.29 11.89
CA GLU A 110 -15.22 -2.65 11.97
C GLU A 110 -15.72 -3.01 10.56
N THR A 111 -14.88 -3.70 9.79
CA THR A 111 -15.33 -4.33 8.56
C THR A 111 -16.39 -5.35 8.98
N GLY A 112 -17.65 -4.94 8.89
CA GLY A 112 -18.81 -5.71 9.31
C GLY A 112 -18.76 -7.10 8.71
N ALA A 113 -18.84 -8.09 9.59
CA ALA A 113 -18.88 -9.52 9.27
C ALA A 113 -20.06 -9.91 8.35
#